data_AF-A0AAP0F4B9-F1
#
_entry.id   AF-A0AAP0F4B9-F1
#
_cell.length_a   1.000
_cell.length_b   1.000
_cell.length_c   1.000
_cell.angle_alpha   90.00
_cell.angle_beta   90.00
_cell.angle_gamma   90.00
#
_symmetry.space_group_name_H-M   'P 1'
#
loop_
_entity.id
_entity.type
_entity.pdbx_description
1 polymer ?
#
loop_
_entity_poly.entity_id
_entity_poly.type
_entity_poly.pdbx_seq_one_letter_code
_entity_poly.pdbx_strand_id
1 'polypeptide(L)'
;MDKSWTKYPRFSHEYQEGVKRFILEAKKHARIPDMVICPSRSCKHCCQLEDSELYNHLVMNDFDSNYKVWILHGESLEVPQNFDLLDDDLDMPEAHMMYDDAYFF
;
A
#
# COMPACT_ATOMS: atom_id res chain seq x y z
N MET A 1 10.07 -2.25 3.46
CA MET A 1 10.68 -2.86 2.23
C MET A 1 11.47 -1.78 1.49
N ASP A 2 12.53 -2.12 0.72
CA ASP A 2 13.16 -1.12 -0.17
C ASP A 2 12.16 -0.65 -1.24
N LYS A 3 12.08 0.65 -1.47
CA LYS A 3 11.15 1.28 -2.43
C LYS A 3 11.84 1.85 -3.66
N SER A 4 13.17 1.76 -3.73
CA SER A 4 13.94 2.29 -4.85
C SER A 4 13.48 1.76 -6.21
N TRP A 5 13.04 0.50 -6.24
CA TRP A 5 12.51 -0.19 -7.43
C TRP A 5 11.32 0.54 -8.09
N THR A 6 10.51 1.28 -7.32
CA THR A 6 9.36 2.06 -7.85
C THR A 6 9.77 3.20 -8.78
N LYS A 7 11.07 3.54 -8.85
CA LYS A 7 11.62 4.59 -9.71
C LYS A 7 12.14 4.06 -11.05
N TYR A 8 12.25 2.75 -11.20
CA TYR A 8 12.75 2.13 -12.43
C TYR A 8 11.63 2.04 -13.48
N PRO A 9 11.98 1.97 -14.79
CA PRO A 9 10.98 1.77 -15.83
C PRO A 9 10.17 0.49 -15.62
N ARG A 10 8.86 0.53 -15.88
CA ARG A 10 7.93 -0.59 -15.59
C ARG A 10 8.28 -1.94 -16.24
N PHE A 11 8.96 -1.89 -17.38
CA PHE A 11 9.41 -3.07 -18.12
C PHE A 11 10.85 -3.50 -17.78
N SER A 12 11.51 -2.80 -16.85
CA SER A 12 12.84 -3.18 -16.38
C SER A 12 12.75 -4.39 -15.44
N HIS A 13 13.85 -5.14 -15.37
CA HIS A 13 13.96 -6.28 -14.47
C HIS A 13 13.82 -5.86 -13.00
N GLU A 14 14.43 -4.73 -12.63
CA GLU A 14 14.41 -4.19 -11.27
C GLU A 14 12.99 -3.83 -10.81
N TYR A 15 12.20 -3.19 -11.68
CA TYR A 15 10.82 -2.86 -11.36
C TYR A 15 9.98 -4.13 -11.19
N GLN A 16 10.03 -5.06 -12.15
CA GLN A 16 9.22 -6.30 -12.11
C GLN A 16 9.58 -7.18 -10.92
N GLU A 17 10.86 -7.27 -10.58
CA GLU A 17 11.32 -8.00 -9.40
C GLU A 17 10.89 -7.30 -8.10
N GLY A 18 10.92 -5.96 -8.07
CA GLY A 18 10.34 -5.15 -7.00
C GLY A 18 8.85 -5.42 -6.80
N VAL A 19 8.06 -5.47 -7.88
CA VAL A 19 6.63 -5.80 -7.84
C VAL A 19 6.39 -7.18 -7.22
N LYS A 20 7.14 -8.22 -7.65
CA LYS A 20 6.98 -9.58 -7.11
C LYS A 20 7.23 -9.63 -5.60
N ARG A 21 8.29 -8.98 -5.14
CA ARG A 21 8.62 -8.89 -3.71
C ARG A 21 7.56 -8.11 -2.94
N PHE A 22 7.06 -7.02 -3.52
CA PHE A 22 5.98 -6.22 -2.93
C PHE A 22 4.73 -7.07 -2.71
N ILE A 23 4.30 -7.81 -3.74
CA ILE A 23 3.12 -8.69 -3.64
C ILE A 23 3.32 -9.71 -2.51
N LEU A 24 4.47 -10.39 -2.47
CA LEU A 24 4.76 -11.39 -1.44
C LEU A 24 4.69 -10.81 -0.01
N GLU A 25 5.22 -9.60 0.19
CA GLU A 25 5.17 -8.94 1.49
C GLU A 25 3.76 -8.43 1.82
N ALA A 26 3.09 -7.78 0.87
CA ALA A 26 1.76 -7.23 1.03
C ALA A 26 0.72 -8.29 1.43
N LYS A 27 0.79 -9.50 0.85
CA LYS A 27 -0.12 -10.61 1.17
C LYS A 27 -0.12 -10.99 2.65
N LYS A 28 1.01 -10.82 3.34
CA LYS A 28 1.11 -11.12 4.78
C LYS A 28 0.23 -10.21 5.63
N HIS A 29 -0.16 -9.07 5.08
CA HIS A 29 -0.98 -8.04 5.72
C HIS A 29 -2.38 -7.92 5.07
N ALA A 30 -2.71 -8.80 4.14
CA ALA A 30 -4.00 -8.78 3.46
C ALA A 30 -5.15 -9.15 4.41
N ARG A 31 -6.24 -8.39 4.37
CA ARG A 31 -7.46 -8.71 5.12
C ARG A 31 -8.20 -9.91 4.52
N ILE A 32 -8.23 -10.01 3.20
CA ILE A 32 -8.78 -11.17 2.48
C ILE A 32 -7.61 -12.07 2.07
N PRO A 33 -7.65 -13.38 2.39
CA PRO A 33 -6.60 -14.31 2.00
C PRO A 33 -6.31 -14.25 0.51
N ASP A 34 -5.03 -14.17 0.17
CA ASP A 34 -4.52 -14.15 -1.20
C ASP A 34 -4.94 -12.97 -2.09
N MET A 35 -5.65 -11.98 -1.54
CA MET A 35 -6.10 -10.78 -2.27
C MET A 35 -5.41 -9.53 -1.74
N VAL A 36 -4.70 -8.82 -2.61
CA VAL A 36 -3.95 -7.61 -2.25
C VAL A 36 -4.59 -6.39 -2.89
N ILE A 37 -4.71 -5.33 -2.10
CA ILE A 37 -5.19 -4.03 -2.58
C ILE A 37 -4.19 -3.48 -3.61
N CYS A 38 -4.68 -3.07 -4.77
CA CYS A 38 -3.82 -2.53 -5.81
C CYS A 38 -3.33 -1.12 -5.43
N PRO A 39 -2.01 -0.88 -5.32
CA PRO A 39 -1.45 0.43 -4.98
C PRO A 39 -1.28 1.34 -6.21
N SER A 40 -1.76 0.91 -7.39
CA SER A 40 -1.71 1.74 -8.58
C SER A 40 -2.65 2.93 -8.44
N ARG A 41 -2.21 4.09 -8.96
CA ARG A 41 -3.00 5.33 -8.91
C ARG A 41 -4.35 5.20 -9.63
N SER A 42 -4.41 4.38 -10.67
CA SER A 42 -5.65 4.13 -11.44
C SER A 42 -6.70 3.38 -10.63
N CYS A 43 -6.28 2.43 -9.79
CA CYS A 43 -7.19 1.66 -8.95
C CYS A 43 -7.67 2.42 -7.71
N LYS A 44 -6.97 3.49 -7.30
CA LYS A 44 -7.30 4.29 -6.10
C LYS A 44 -7.54 3.44 -4.84
N HIS A 45 -6.79 2.34 -4.68
CA HIS A 45 -6.97 1.36 -3.61
C HIS A 45 -8.35 0.68 -3.54
N CYS A 46 -9.20 0.82 -4.56
CA CYS A 46 -10.55 0.24 -4.60
C CYS A 46 -10.58 -1.17 -5.23
N CYS A 47 -9.44 -1.69 -5.67
CA CYS A 47 -9.36 -3.01 -6.32
C CYS A 47 -8.54 -3.95 -5.45
N GLN A 48 -9.10 -5.09 -5.08
CA GLN A 48 -8.38 -6.20 -4.47
C GLN A 48 -8.17 -7.26 -5.56
N LEU A 49 -6.93 -7.72 -5.72
CA LEU A 49 -6.52 -8.55 -6.85
C LEU A 49 -5.66 -9.71 -6.37
N GLU A 50 -5.75 -10.84 -7.07
CA GLU A 50 -4.81 -11.94 -6.91
C GLU A 50 -3.42 -11.57 -7.46
N ASP A 51 -2.39 -12.30 -7.04
CA ASP A 51 -0.98 -12.01 -7.37
C ASP A 51 -0.73 -11.78 -8.87
N SER A 52 -1.32 -12.62 -9.72
CA SER A 52 -1.10 -12.55 -11.17
C SER A 52 -1.72 -11.30 -11.79
N GLU A 53 -2.92 -10.93 -11.34
CA GLU A 53 -3.64 -9.75 -11.81
C GLU A 53 -3.01 -8.48 -11.26
N LEU A 54 -2.61 -8.49 -9.99
CA LEU A 54 -1.92 -7.37 -9.36
C LEU A 54 -0.57 -7.09 -10.05
N TYR A 55 0.18 -8.14 -10.37
CA TYR A 55 1.41 -7.99 -11.16
C TYR A 55 1.14 -7.31 -12.49
N ASN A 56 0.15 -7.79 -13.24
CA ASN A 56 -0.23 -7.21 -14.53
C ASN A 56 -0.65 -5.74 -14.38
N HIS A 57 -1.45 -5.41 -13.36
CA HIS A 57 -1.86 -4.03 -13.08
C HIS A 57 -0.66 -3.12 -12.80
N LEU A 58 0.32 -3.58 -12.02
CA LEU A 58 1.48 -2.75 -11.66
C LEU A 58 2.49 -2.60 -12.80
N VAL A 59 2.60 -3.57 -13.71
CA VAL A 59 3.42 -3.43 -14.92
C VAL A 59 2.73 -2.52 -15.96
N MET A 60 1.41 -2.55 -16.06
CA MET A 60 0.66 -1.76 -17.04
C MET A 60 0.40 -0.31 -16.58
N ASN A 61 0.00 -0.13 -15.32
CA ASN A 61 -0.51 1.14 -14.79
C ASN A 61 0.45 1.86 -13.83
N ASP A 62 1.61 1.28 -13.56
CA ASP A 62 2.60 1.74 -12.58
C ASP A 62 2.14 1.65 -11.12
N PHE A 63 3.14 1.67 -10.26
CA PHE A 63 2.96 1.89 -8.84
C PHE A 63 2.73 3.38 -8.59
N ASP A 64 1.84 3.76 -7.66
CA ASP A 64 1.70 5.17 -7.31
C ASP A 64 2.96 5.65 -6.57
N SER A 65 3.81 6.38 -7.28
CA SER A 65 5.02 6.96 -6.70
C SER A 65 4.76 7.91 -5.53
N ASN A 66 3.53 8.43 -5.37
CA ASN A 66 3.15 9.26 -4.21
C ASN A 66 2.74 8.44 -2.99
N TYR A 67 2.54 7.13 -3.14
CA TYR A 67 2.25 6.24 -2.03
C TYR A 67 3.53 5.93 -1.25
N LYS A 68 3.96 6.91 -0.44
CA LYS A 68 5.25 6.91 0.27
C LYS A 68 5.28 6.03 1.50
N VAL A 69 4.14 5.80 2.14
CA VAL A 69 3.99 4.92 3.31
C VAL A 69 2.92 3.90 2.99
N TRP A 70 3.30 2.63 2.98
CA TRP A 70 2.42 1.55 2.53
C TRP A 70 1.56 1.03 3.69
N ILE A 71 0.76 1.93 4.27
CA ILE A 71 -0.04 1.65 5.49
C ILE A 71 -0.98 0.46 5.34
N LEU A 72 -1.56 0.26 4.15
CA LEU A 72 -2.46 -0.86 3.85
C LEU A 72 -1.71 -2.17 3.59
N HIS A 73 -0.37 -2.13 3.58
CA HIS A 73 0.50 -3.24 3.19
C HIS A 73 1.60 -3.48 4.23
N GLY A 74 1.33 -3.12 5.49
CA GLY A 74 2.17 -3.49 6.64
C GLY A 74 3.17 -2.45 7.13
N GLU A 75 3.21 -1.26 6.53
CA GLU A 75 4.03 -0.16 7.08
C GLU A 75 3.23 0.69 8.08
N SER A 76 3.95 1.39 8.95
CA SER A 76 3.37 2.32 9.93
C SER A 76 3.98 3.70 9.77
N LEU A 77 3.25 4.75 10.16
CA LEU A 77 3.80 6.08 10.26
C LEU A 77 4.78 6.11 11.43
N GLU A 78 6.02 6.50 11.19
CA GLU A 78 6.95 6.79 12.28
C GLU A 78 6.49 8.08 12.97
N VAL A 79 5.79 7.94 14.08
CA VAL A 79 5.45 9.06 14.95
C VAL A 79 6.70 9.39 15.77
N PRO A 80 7.22 10.63 15.73
CA PRO A 80 8.36 11.01 16.57
C PRO A 80 8.02 10.77 18.05
N GLN A 81 8.94 10.16 18.80
CA GLN A 81 8.80 9.79 20.23
C GLN A 81 8.53 10.97 21.18
N ASN A 82 8.43 12.22 20.69
CA ASN A 82 8.03 13.41 21.45
C ASN A 82 6.50 13.67 21.43
N PHE A 83 5.70 12.69 21.02
CA PHE A 83 4.23 12.78 20.97
C PHE A 83 3.57 12.70 22.36
N ASP A 84 4.34 12.50 23.45
CA ASP A 84 3.84 12.55 24.84
C ASP A 84 3.32 13.95 25.26
N LEU A 85 3.37 14.95 24.38
CA LEU A 85 2.78 16.28 24.56
C LEU A 85 1.57 16.55 23.68
N LEU A 86 1.09 15.56 22.93
CA LEU A 86 -0.20 15.68 22.27
C LEU A 86 -1.23 15.06 23.20
N ASP A 87 -1.99 15.97 23.78
CA ASP A 87 -3.12 15.78 24.70
C ASP A 87 -3.88 14.47 24.41
N ASP A 88 -4.29 13.77 25.46
CA ASP A 88 -5.14 12.55 25.41
C ASP A 88 -6.46 12.77 24.62
N ASP A 89 -6.73 14.02 24.22
CA ASP A 89 -7.87 14.50 23.45
C ASP A 89 -7.60 14.68 21.93
N LEU A 90 -6.44 14.30 21.38
CA LEU A 90 -6.37 14.00 19.93
C LEU A 90 -7.10 12.67 19.68
N ASP A 91 -8.42 12.76 19.78
CA ASP A 91 -9.33 11.80 19.18
C ASP A 91 -8.90 11.66 17.73
N MET A 92 -8.28 10.53 17.38
CA MET A 92 -8.01 10.12 16.01
C MET A 92 -9.36 9.64 15.48
N PRO A 93 -10.25 10.55 15.06
CA PRO A 93 -11.66 10.44 15.40
C PRO A 93 -12.37 9.94 14.17
N GLU A 94 -12.71 8.66 14.14
CA GLU A 94 -13.65 8.05 13.18
C GLU A 94 -13.31 8.16 11.69
N ALA A 95 -12.55 9.13 11.21
CA ALA A 95 -12.22 9.38 9.81
C ALA A 95 -11.36 8.25 9.26
N HIS A 96 -10.39 7.74 10.02
CA HIS A 96 -9.59 6.57 9.60
C HIS A 96 -10.46 5.29 9.53
N MET A 97 -11.39 5.11 10.47
CA MET A 97 -12.33 3.98 10.43
C MET A 97 -13.38 4.15 9.32
N MET A 98 -13.85 5.37 9.06
CA MET A 98 -14.76 5.71 7.96
C MET A 98 -14.09 5.58 6.59
N TYR A 99 -12.80 5.87 6.48
CA TYR A 99 -12.01 5.63 5.26
C TYR A 99 -11.89 4.12 4.98
N ASP A 100 -11.70 3.32 6.02
CA ASP A 100 -11.69 1.85 5.90
C ASP A 100 -13.08 1.32 5.46
N ASP A 101 -14.17 1.79 6.07
CA ASP A 101 -15.53 1.33 5.76
C ASP A 101 -16.07 1.82 4.41
N ALA A 102 -15.66 3.01 3.94
CA ALA A 102 -16.19 3.60 2.70
C ALA A 102 -15.48 3.12 1.42
N TYR A 103 -14.25 2.59 1.55
CA TYR A 103 -13.43 2.22 0.39
C TYR A 103 -13.02 0.74 0.34
N PHE A 104 -13.31 -0.06 1.37
CA PHE A 104 -12.97 -1.48 1.42
C PHE A 104 -14.20 -2.33 1.77
N PHE A 105 -14.93 -2.76 0.73
CA PHE A 105 -15.94 -3.84 0.79
C PHE A 105 -15.29 -5.22 0.72
#